data_AF-A0A7G8FW00-F1
#
_entry.id   AF-A0A7G8FW00-F1
#
_cell.length_a   1.000
_cell.length_b   1.000
_cell.length_c   1.000
_cell.angle_alpha   90.00
_cell.angle_beta   90.00
_cell.angle_gamma   90.00
#
_symmetry.space_group_name_H-M   'P 1'
#
loop_
_entity.id
_entity.type
_entity.pdbx_description
1 polymer ?
#
loop_
_entity_poly.entity_id
_entity_poly.type
_entity_poly.pdbx_seq_one_letter_code
_entity_poly.pdbx_strand_id
1 'polypeptide(L)'
;MEIAATWLKQWDDEEISDEVMADRASELLASRDGARGFFVVSLAGESTLMDRLPEPLVVKLREAGDGVVDLTARNLAMSAAMVVHHRNNGDEAQAMGSERVNQRCTELLRQLDSQRVKERLETLLDAASHSRGDDLSFLERWGYDDEQKNAIGEAVEAVAEI
;
A
#
# COMPACT_ATOMS: atom_id res chain seq x y z
N MET A 1 14.97 -5.43 -6.69
CA MET A 1 14.54 -4.06 -6.35
C MET A 1 14.99 -3.06 -7.40
N GLU A 2 16.26 -3.09 -7.84
CA GLU A 2 16.81 -2.17 -8.87
C GLU A 2 15.97 -2.09 -10.14
N ILE A 3 15.45 -3.23 -10.63
CA ILE A 3 14.65 -3.27 -11.87
C ILE A 3 13.32 -2.51 -11.81
N ALA A 4 12.60 -2.57 -10.68
CA ALA A 4 11.33 -1.85 -10.52
C ALA A 4 11.55 -0.33 -10.47
N ALA A 5 12.65 0.11 -9.87
CA ALA A 5 13.03 1.52 -9.85
C ALA A 5 13.41 2.03 -11.24
N THR A 6 14.13 1.20 -12.02
CA THR A 6 14.41 1.52 -13.43
C THR A 6 13.12 1.65 -14.22
N TRP A 7 12.17 0.72 -14.09
CA TRP A 7 10.92 0.79 -14.84
C TRP A 7 10.07 2.00 -14.47
N LEU A 8 9.94 2.34 -13.19
CA LEU A 8 9.23 3.54 -12.77
C LEU A 8 9.86 4.80 -13.36
N LYS A 9 11.19 4.89 -13.37
CA LYS A 9 11.88 6.01 -14.00
C LYS A 9 11.60 6.08 -15.51
N GLN A 10 11.72 4.96 -16.22
CA GLN A 10 11.41 4.89 -17.65
C GLN A 10 9.95 5.27 -17.94
N TRP A 11 9.05 4.94 -17.02
CA TRP A 11 7.63 5.28 -17.13
C TRP A 11 7.39 6.77 -16.90
N ASP A 12 8.00 7.35 -15.87
CA ASP A 12 7.97 8.81 -15.61
C ASP A 12 8.61 9.62 -16.74
N ASP A 13 9.67 9.10 -17.35
CA ASP A 13 10.38 9.71 -18.48
C ASP A 13 9.65 9.46 -19.83
N GLU A 14 8.47 8.82 -19.81
CA GLU A 14 7.67 8.44 -20.98
C GLU A 14 8.41 7.52 -22.00
N GLU A 15 9.49 6.86 -21.57
CA GLU A 15 10.23 5.89 -22.38
C GLU A 15 9.46 4.57 -22.56
N ILE A 16 8.54 4.26 -21.63
CA ILE A 16 7.60 3.13 -21.73
C ILE A 16 6.18 3.61 -21.48
N SER A 17 5.21 2.99 -22.17
CA SER A 17 3.80 3.32 -22.00
C SER A 17 3.18 2.66 -20.75
N ASP A 18 1.97 3.10 -20.40
CA ASP A 18 1.18 2.52 -19.30
C ASP A 18 0.96 1.01 -19.50
N GLU A 19 0.72 0.55 -20.72
CA GLU A 19 0.55 -0.87 -21.03
C GLU A 19 1.84 -1.66 -20.83
N VAL A 20 2.98 -1.11 -21.25
CA VAL A 20 4.28 -1.76 -21.05
C VAL A 20 4.63 -1.84 -19.57
N MET A 21 4.34 -0.79 -18.81
CA MET A 21 4.53 -0.79 -17.36
C MET A 21 3.60 -1.81 -16.68
N ALA A 22 2.32 -1.87 -17.09
CA ALA A 22 1.35 -2.81 -16.56
C ALA A 22 1.75 -4.27 -16.81
N ASP A 23 2.20 -4.61 -18.02
CA ASP A 23 2.66 -5.96 -18.35
C ASP A 23 3.89 -6.35 -17.52
N ARG A 24 4.88 -5.46 -17.40
CA ARG A 24 6.06 -5.68 -16.54
C ARG A 24 5.70 -5.83 -15.07
N ALA A 25 4.76 -5.02 -14.57
CA ALA A 25 4.26 -5.14 -13.21
C ALA A 25 3.57 -6.50 -13.00
N SER A 26 2.76 -6.96 -13.97
CA SER A 26 2.08 -8.26 -13.90
C SER A 26 3.03 -9.43 -13.67
N GLU A 27 4.21 -9.41 -14.30
CA GLU A 27 5.25 -10.43 -14.07
C GLU A 27 5.74 -10.46 -12.61
N LEU A 28 5.93 -9.29 -11.99
CA LEU A 28 6.33 -9.20 -10.58
C LEU A 28 5.19 -9.63 -9.65
N LEU A 29 3.96 -9.22 -9.97
CA LEU A 29 2.75 -9.51 -9.20
C LEU A 29 2.40 -11.01 -9.17
N ALA A 30 2.90 -11.79 -10.12
CA ALA A 30 2.71 -13.24 -10.17
C ALA A 30 3.34 -14.00 -8.98
N SER A 31 4.20 -13.35 -8.19
CA SER A 31 4.78 -13.93 -6.97
C SER A 31 4.70 -12.98 -5.80
N ARG A 32 4.61 -13.52 -4.59
CA ARG A 32 4.58 -12.71 -3.35
C ARG A 32 5.82 -11.83 -3.20
N ASP A 33 7.01 -12.38 -3.46
CA ASP A 33 8.26 -11.64 -3.30
C ASP A 33 8.43 -10.57 -4.38
N GLY A 34 8.02 -10.86 -5.62
CA GLY A 34 7.98 -9.88 -6.71
C GLY A 34 7.02 -8.74 -6.42
N ALA A 35 5.79 -9.04 -5.97
CA ALA A 35 4.80 -8.04 -5.59
C ALA A 35 5.29 -7.14 -4.44
N ARG A 36 5.91 -7.73 -3.41
CA ARG A 36 6.57 -6.96 -2.34
C ARG A 36 7.65 -6.04 -2.88
N GLY A 37 8.52 -6.56 -3.75
CA GLY A 37 9.58 -5.78 -4.37
C GLY A 37 9.05 -4.63 -5.22
N PHE A 38 7.94 -4.83 -5.92
CA PHE A 38 7.26 -3.78 -6.69
C PHE A 38 6.72 -2.69 -5.76
N PHE A 39 5.92 -3.05 -4.76
CA PHE A 39 5.28 -2.08 -3.85
C PHE A 39 6.25 -1.29 -2.99
N VAL A 40 7.35 -1.90 -2.53
CA VAL A 40 8.40 -1.18 -1.79
C VAL A 40 8.94 0.00 -2.60
N VAL A 41 9.09 -0.16 -3.92
CA VAL A 41 9.63 0.88 -4.78
C VAL A 41 8.51 1.83 -5.25
N SER A 42 7.37 1.30 -5.70
CA SER A 42 6.33 2.09 -6.34
C SER A 42 5.53 2.95 -5.37
N LEU A 43 5.22 2.44 -4.17
CA LEU A 43 4.44 3.21 -3.20
C LEU A 43 5.26 4.35 -2.58
N ALA A 44 6.53 4.09 -2.26
CA ALA A 44 7.42 5.08 -1.64
C ALA A 44 8.14 6.00 -2.64
N GLY A 45 8.12 5.67 -3.93
CA GLY A 45 8.82 6.43 -4.97
C GLY A 45 8.20 7.79 -5.28
N GLU A 46 8.93 8.60 -6.04
CA GLU A 46 8.54 9.96 -6.44
C GLU A 46 7.67 10.01 -7.71
N SER A 47 7.34 8.86 -8.30
CA SER A 47 6.56 8.78 -9.54
C SER A 47 5.16 9.36 -9.36
N THR A 48 4.82 10.40 -10.12
CA THR A 48 3.48 11.02 -10.08
C THR A 48 2.41 10.14 -10.74
N LEU A 49 2.83 9.18 -11.57
CA LEU A 49 1.93 8.22 -12.20
C LEU A 49 1.34 7.24 -11.18
N MET A 50 2.05 6.99 -10.08
CA MET A 50 1.52 6.25 -8.93
C MET A 50 0.46 7.02 -8.13
N ASP A 51 0.29 8.33 -8.35
CA ASP A 51 -0.79 9.13 -7.72
C ASP A 51 -2.08 9.13 -8.56
N ARG A 52 -2.01 8.70 -9.82
CA ARG A 52 -3.16 8.67 -10.74
C ARG A 52 -3.56 7.25 -11.18
N LEU A 53 -2.65 6.27 -11.02
CA LEU A 53 -2.81 4.86 -11.36
C LEU A 53 -3.60 4.63 -12.66
N PRO A 54 -2.93 4.61 -13.83
CA PRO A 54 -3.65 4.46 -15.09
C PRO A 54 -4.31 3.09 -15.21
N GLU A 55 -5.44 3.05 -15.93
CA GLU A 55 -6.33 1.88 -15.99
C GLU A 55 -5.61 0.57 -16.38
N PRO A 56 -4.64 0.52 -17.32
CA PRO A 56 -3.92 -0.73 -17.62
C PRO A 56 -3.26 -1.35 -16.39
N LEU A 57 -2.63 -0.54 -15.54
CA LEU A 57 -1.97 -1.00 -14.32
C LEU A 57 -3.00 -1.44 -13.28
N VAL A 58 -4.09 -0.70 -13.14
CA VAL A 58 -5.19 -1.03 -12.20
C VAL A 58 -5.82 -2.37 -12.55
N VAL A 59 -6.05 -2.65 -13.84
CA VAL A 59 -6.55 -3.95 -14.31
C VAL A 59 -5.61 -5.08 -13.88
N LYS A 60 -4.29 -4.94 -14.08
CA LYS A 60 -3.31 -5.96 -13.65
C LYS A 60 -3.27 -6.15 -12.13
N LEU A 61 -3.44 -5.08 -11.37
CA LEU A 61 -3.50 -5.13 -9.90
C LEU A 61 -4.78 -5.83 -9.40
N ARG A 62 -5.93 -5.60 -10.06
CA ARG A 62 -7.17 -6.33 -9.79
C ARG A 62 -7.04 -7.83 -10.11
N GLU A 63 -6.45 -8.16 -11.26
CA GLU A 63 -6.23 -9.55 -11.69
C GLU A 63 -5.32 -10.33 -10.73
N ALA A 64 -4.35 -9.66 -10.10
CA ALA A 64 -3.45 -10.27 -9.12
C ALA A 64 -4.14 -10.67 -7.79
N GLY A 65 -5.35 -10.17 -7.53
CA GLY A 65 -6.23 -10.66 -6.47
C GLY A 65 -5.70 -10.49 -5.03
N ASP A 66 -5.91 -11.51 -4.20
CA ASP A 66 -5.75 -11.43 -2.74
C ASP A 66 -4.34 -11.05 -2.29
N GLY A 67 -3.32 -11.44 -3.06
CA GLY A 67 -1.93 -11.10 -2.76
C GLY A 67 -1.69 -9.60 -2.80
N VAL A 68 -2.27 -8.90 -3.79
CA VAL A 68 -2.21 -7.44 -3.89
C VAL A 68 -3.03 -6.78 -2.80
N VAL A 69 -4.25 -7.27 -2.55
CA VAL A 69 -5.12 -6.72 -1.49
C VAL A 69 -4.45 -6.81 -0.10
N ASP A 70 -3.88 -7.97 0.27
CA ASP A 70 -3.17 -8.14 1.54
C ASP A 70 -1.95 -7.22 1.64
N LEU A 71 -1.14 -7.16 0.58
CA LEU A 71 0.06 -6.32 0.58
C LEU A 71 -0.30 -4.83 0.68
N THR A 72 -1.32 -4.36 -0.03
CA THR A 72 -1.76 -2.96 0.04
C THR A 72 -2.33 -2.64 1.43
N ALA A 73 -3.17 -3.51 2.01
CA ALA A 73 -3.70 -3.32 3.36
C ALA A 73 -2.59 -3.29 4.43
N ARG A 74 -1.55 -4.12 4.30
CA ARG A 74 -0.40 -4.07 5.22
C ARG A 74 0.42 -2.80 5.04
N ASN A 75 0.63 -2.33 3.81
CA ASN A 75 1.34 -1.06 3.58
C ASN A 75 0.52 0.13 4.08
N LEU A 76 -0.81 0.10 3.99
CA LEU A 76 -1.70 1.08 4.61
C LEU A 76 -1.45 1.15 6.12
N ALA A 77 -1.49 0.00 6.81
CA ALA A 77 -1.27 -0.06 8.26
C ALA A 77 0.14 0.42 8.66
N MET A 78 1.17 -0.10 8.00
CA MET A 78 2.56 0.27 8.30
C MET A 78 2.79 1.77 8.09
N SER A 79 2.31 2.33 6.99
CA SER A 79 2.48 3.75 6.70
C SER A 79 1.73 4.63 7.69
N ALA A 80 0.48 4.30 8.07
CA ALA A 80 -0.27 5.03 9.08
C ALA A 80 0.48 5.10 10.42
N ALA A 81 0.97 3.96 10.88
CA ALA A 81 1.77 3.87 12.11
C ALA A 81 3.09 4.65 12.02
N MET A 82 3.72 4.68 10.84
CA MET A 82 4.98 5.41 10.65
C MET A 82 4.79 6.92 10.55
N VAL A 83 3.65 7.42 10.05
CA VAL A 83 3.31 8.85 10.12
C VAL A 83 3.35 9.34 11.57
N VAL A 84 2.67 8.63 12.47
CA VAL A 84 2.67 8.93 13.92
C VAL A 84 4.09 8.90 14.47
N HIS A 85 4.82 7.81 14.22
CA HIS A 85 6.18 7.64 14.71
C HIS A 85 7.11 8.79 14.28
N HIS A 86 7.10 9.16 13.01
CA HIS A 86 7.99 10.18 12.48
C HIS A 86 7.63 11.58 13.02
N ARG A 87 6.33 11.91 13.10
CA ARG A 87 5.87 13.18 13.70
C ARG A 87 6.24 13.27 15.19
N ASN A 88 6.06 12.21 15.96
CA ASN A 88 6.44 12.17 17.37
C ASN A 88 7.95 12.35 17.59
N ASN A 89 8.77 12.01 16.60
CA ASN A 89 10.22 12.22 16.60
C ASN A 89 10.66 13.54 15.92
N GLY A 90 9.72 14.36 15.44
CA GLY A 90 10.02 15.61 14.74
C GLY A 90 10.65 15.43 13.35
N ASP A 91 10.51 14.26 12.73
CA ASP A 91 11.01 13.95 11.39
C ASP A 91 9.92 14.14 10.32
N GLU A 92 9.63 15.40 10.02
CA GLU A 92 8.54 15.76 9.10
C GLU A 92 8.77 15.20 7.68
N ALA A 93 10.02 15.11 7.24
CA ALA A 93 10.34 14.60 5.91
C ALA A 93 9.96 13.11 5.76
N GLN A 94 10.25 12.30 6.78
CA GLN A 94 9.83 10.89 6.80
C GLN A 94 8.32 10.72 7.02
N ALA A 95 7.71 11.62 7.80
CA ALA A 95 6.26 11.64 7.98
C ALA A 95 5.54 11.86 6.62
N MET A 96 5.97 12.86 5.84
CA MET A 96 5.44 13.11 4.50
C MET A 96 5.62 11.92 3.55
N GLY A 97 6.77 11.22 3.64
CA GLY A 97 6.99 9.99 2.88
C GLY A 97 5.99 8.89 3.25
N SER A 98 5.73 8.72 4.54
CA SER A 98 4.75 7.75 5.05
C SER A 98 3.32 8.13 4.67
N GLU A 99 2.95 9.41 4.74
CA GLU A 99 1.64 9.91 4.30
C GLU A 99 1.38 9.60 2.83
N ARG A 100 2.38 9.78 1.97
CA ARG A 100 2.28 9.47 0.55
C ARG A 100 1.99 8.00 0.31
N VAL A 101 2.72 7.10 0.99
CA VAL A 101 2.47 5.66 0.91
C VAL A 101 1.05 5.34 1.39
N ASN A 102 0.61 5.96 2.48
CA ASN A 102 -0.71 5.77 3.04
C ASN A 102 -1.81 6.18 2.05
N GLN A 103 -1.71 7.38 1.49
CA GLN A 103 -2.64 7.91 0.49
C GLN A 103 -2.73 7.02 -0.75
N ARG A 104 -1.58 6.56 -1.27
CA ARG A 104 -1.54 5.64 -2.41
C ARG A 104 -2.17 4.29 -2.10
N CYS A 105 -1.96 3.76 -0.90
CA CYS A 105 -2.62 2.53 -0.48
C CYS A 105 -4.13 2.71 -0.38
N THR A 106 -4.59 3.82 0.20
CA THR A 106 -6.01 4.16 0.30
C THR A 106 -6.65 4.21 -1.09
N GLU A 107 -6.04 4.96 -2.01
CA GLU A 107 -6.56 5.09 -3.37
C GLU A 107 -6.54 3.75 -4.13
N LEU A 108 -5.45 2.99 -4.03
CA LEU A 108 -5.37 1.68 -4.65
C LEU A 108 -6.44 0.72 -4.11
N LEU A 109 -6.64 0.64 -2.79
CA LEU A 109 -7.67 -0.24 -2.20
C LEU A 109 -9.07 0.10 -2.71
N ARG A 110 -9.39 1.38 -2.94
CA ARG A 110 -10.68 1.82 -3.49
C ARG A 110 -10.91 1.37 -4.93
N GLN A 111 -9.82 1.12 -5.66
CA GLN A 111 -9.89 0.66 -7.04
C GLN A 111 -9.87 -0.87 -7.17
N LEU A 112 -9.52 -1.62 -6.11
CA LEU A 112 -9.50 -3.09 -6.11
C LEU A 112 -10.90 -3.69 -5.92
N ASP A 113 -11.00 -5.02 -5.95
CA ASP A 113 -12.25 -5.74 -5.71
C ASP A 113 -12.83 -5.42 -4.33
N SER A 114 -14.01 -4.80 -4.29
CA SER A 114 -14.58 -4.24 -3.06
C SER A 114 -14.90 -5.29 -2.01
N GLN A 115 -15.25 -6.51 -2.40
CA GLN A 115 -15.54 -7.59 -1.45
C GLN A 115 -14.26 -8.08 -0.79
N ARG A 116 -13.21 -8.34 -1.58
CA ARG A 116 -11.89 -8.75 -1.06
C ARG A 116 -11.28 -7.68 -0.16
N VAL A 117 -11.39 -6.41 -0.57
CA VAL A 117 -10.91 -5.26 0.21
C VAL A 117 -11.64 -5.17 1.54
N LYS A 118 -12.98 -5.25 1.52
CA LYS A 118 -13.79 -5.21 2.74
C LYS A 118 -13.39 -6.31 3.73
N GLU A 119 -13.38 -7.57 3.29
CA GLU A 119 -13.03 -8.71 4.15
C GLU A 119 -11.62 -8.57 4.76
N ARG A 120 -10.66 -8.11 3.94
CA ARG A 120 -9.29 -7.91 4.39
C ARG A 120 -9.18 -6.78 5.39
N LEU A 121 -9.87 -5.66 5.17
CA LEU A 121 -9.83 -4.48 6.04
C LEU A 121 -10.57 -4.73 7.36
N GLU A 122 -11.67 -5.48 7.37
CA GLU A 122 -12.34 -5.92 8.60
C GLU A 122 -11.39 -6.72 9.49
N THR A 123 -10.60 -7.62 8.90
CA THR A 123 -9.58 -8.40 9.62
C THR A 123 -8.51 -7.51 10.26
N LEU A 124 -8.05 -6.48 9.53
CA LEU A 124 -7.06 -5.53 10.04
C LEU A 124 -7.63 -4.64 11.14
N LEU A 125 -8.87 -4.17 10.97
CA LEU A 125 -9.57 -3.33 11.93
C LEU A 125 -9.83 -4.08 13.25
N ASP A 126 -10.23 -5.35 13.18
CA ASP A 126 -10.40 -6.17 14.38
C ASP A 126 -9.10 -6.30 15.20
N ALA A 127 -7.95 -6.41 14.52
CA ALA A 127 -6.66 -6.44 15.17
C ALA A 127 -6.29 -5.08 15.79
N ALA A 128 -6.48 -3.99 15.05
CA ALA A 128 -6.10 -2.64 15.49
C ALA A 128 -6.99 -2.13 16.64
N SER A 129 -8.31 -2.29 16.53
CA SER A 129 -9.30 -1.72 17.46
C SER A 129 -9.66 -2.63 18.62
N HIS A 130 -9.62 -3.96 18.43
CA HIS A 130 -10.08 -4.93 19.42
C HIS A 130 -8.97 -5.86 19.92
N SER A 131 -7.73 -5.72 19.43
CA SER A 131 -6.59 -6.58 19.78
C SER A 131 -6.91 -8.08 19.65
N ARG A 132 -7.55 -8.46 18.53
CA ARG A 132 -7.93 -9.86 18.23
C ARG A 132 -7.82 -10.17 16.74
N GLY A 133 -7.92 -11.45 16.39
CA GLY A 133 -7.95 -11.88 14.99
C GLY A 133 -6.56 -12.06 14.37
N ASP A 134 -6.55 -12.37 13.08
CA ASP A 134 -5.39 -12.95 12.40
C ASP A 134 -4.21 -11.97 12.25
N ASP A 135 -4.49 -10.67 12.19
CA ASP A 135 -3.46 -9.62 12.06
C ASP A 135 -2.88 -9.16 13.39
N LEU A 136 -3.37 -9.65 14.54
CA LEU A 136 -2.80 -9.29 15.84
C LEU A 136 -1.29 -9.59 15.89
N SER A 137 -0.90 -10.78 15.43
CA SER A 137 0.51 -11.20 15.37
C SER A 137 1.36 -10.33 14.44
N PHE A 138 0.74 -9.70 13.44
CA PHE A 138 1.40 -8.75 12.56
C PHE A 138 1.64 -7.41 13.29
N LEU A 139 0.63 -6.87 13.97
CA LEU A 139 0.77 -5.62 14.73
C LEU A 139 1.75 -5.76 15.89
N GLU A 140 1.69 -6.88 16.63
CA GLU A 140 2.61 -7.17 17.75
C GLU A 140 4.05 -7.35 17.29
N ARG A 141 4.28 -7.97 16.12
CA ARG A 141 5.62 -8.15 15.56
C ARG A 141 6.31 -6.82 15.29
N TRP A 142 5.55 -5.81 14.88
CA TRP A 142 6.08 -4.46 14.65
C TRP A 142 6.10 -3.60 15.91
N GLY A 143 5.44 -4.03 16.99
CA GLY A 143 5.45 -3.36 18.28
C GLY A 143 4.68 -2.04 18.29
N TYR A 144 3.62 -1.93 17.50
CA TYR A 144 2.82 -0.70 17.44
C TYR A 144 2.13 -0.38 18.77
N ASP A 145 2.25 0.88 19.20
CA ASP A 145 1.55 1.39 20.37
C ASP A 145 0.08 1.75 20.08
N ASP A 146 -0.64 2.22 21.10
CA ASP A 146 -2.07 2.52 20.99
C ASP A 146 -2.34 3.72 20.06
N GLU A 147 -1.45 4.71 19.98
CA GLU A 147 -1.60 5.85 19.07
C GLU A 147 -1.44 5.39 17.62
N GLN A 148 -0.45 4.55 17.34
CA GLN A 148 -0.22 3.94 16.04
C GLN A 148 -1.38 3.01 15.63
N LYS A 149 -1.92 2.20 16.55
CA LYS A 149 -3.10 1.36 16.28
C LYS A 149 -4.34 2.18 15.97
N ASN A 150 -4.56 3.28 16.67
CA ASN A 150 -5.66 4.20 16.37
C ASN A 150 -5.52 4.78 14.96
N ALA A 151 -4.32 5.25 14.59
CA ALA A 151 -4.05 5.75 13.24
C ALA A 151 -4.26 4.69 12.15
N ILE A 152 -3.94 3.42 12.43
CA ILE A 152 -4.26 2.30 11.53
C ILE A 152 -5.78 2.16 11.36
N GLY A 153 -6.54 2.21 12.46
CA GLY A 153 -8.00 2.16 12.43
C GLY A 153 -8.61 3.29 11.59
N GLU A 154 -8.18 4.53 11.82
CA GLU A 154 -8.59 5.69 11.03
C GLU A 154 -8.28 5.53 9.54
N ALA A 155 -7.09 5.01 9.21
CA ALA A 155 -6.71 4.76 7.81
C ALA A 155 -7.60 3.68 7.16
N VAL A 156 -8.00 2.65 7.91
CA VAL A 156 -8.94 1.63 7.42
C VAL A 156 -10.32 2.23 7.16
N GLU A 157 -10.83 3.02 8.10
CA GLU A 157 -12.14 3.70 7.97
C GLU A 157 -12.15 4.65 6.77
N ALA A 158 -11.07 5.40 6.55
CA ALA A 158 -10.93 6.32 5.42
C ALA A 158 -11.08 5.61 4.05
N VAL A 159 -10.74 4.32 3.93
CA VAL A 159 -10.97 3.58 2.68
C VAL A 159 -12.47 3.41 2.40
N ALA A 160 -13.30 3.30 3.43
CA ALA A 160 -14.74 3.03 3.33
C ALA A 160 -15.63 4.28 3.13
N GLU A 161 -15.09 5.49 3.26
CA GLU A 161 -15.86 6.75 3.19
C GLU A 161 -16.24 7.24 1.77
N ILE A 162 -16.54 6.34 0.82
CA ILE A 162 -16.98 6.71 -0.55
C ILE A 162 -18.45 6.36 -0.78
#